data_AF-A0A4Q5T0L0-F1
#
_entry.id   AF-A0A4Q5T0L0-F1
#
_cell.length_a   1.000
_cell.length_b   1.000
_cell.length_c   1.000
_cell.angle_alpha   90.00
_cell.angle_beta   90.00
_cell.angle_gamma   90.00
#
_symmetry.space_group_name_H-M   'P 1'
#
loop_
_entity.id
_entity.type
_entity.pdbx_description
1 polymer ?
#
loop_
_entity_poly.entity_id
_entity_poly.type
_entity_poly.pdbx_seq_one_letter_code
_entity_poly.pdbx_strand_id
1 'polypeptide(L)'
;MRTGEGPMTIVTDTAAPPCTREPVFRDERLYAGAHELDAASRVGLGEILAQAHRRCAGCPMLVDCLYRAVVEVDVSGFVACTTEADRASIRDSLGIVVDANQSGSYGPARLGAGPVSHEAVLAARSAHPKDTCQQLAERLGCSTSTIKRHLRRARAEAEQQASALAAVADLPRRIPSVDEVLDAFDSLESSQLA
;
A
#
# COMPACT_ATOMS: atom_id res chain seq x y z
N MET A 1 -20.12 -18.73 54.76
CA MET A 1 -19.93 -19.54 53.54
C MET A 1 -19.67 -18.57 52.40
N ARG A 2 -18.44 -18.54 51.87
CA ARG A 2 -18.04 -17.66 50.75
C ARG A 2 -18.01 -18.51 49.49
N THR A 3 -18.90 -18.28 48.55
CA THR A 3 -18.79 -18.82 47.19
C THR A 3 -18.10 -17.76 46.35
N GLY A 4 -16.84 -18.04 45.98
CA GLY A 4 -16.08 -17.22 45.04
C GLY A 4 -16.43 -17.64 43.61
N GLU A 5 -17.12 -16.78 42.88
CA GLU A 5 -17.11 -16.80 41.41
C GLU A 5 -15.84 -16.09 40.97
N GLY A 6 -14.82 -16.87 40.59
CA GLY A 6 -13.68 -16.35 39.86
C GLY A 6 -14.09 -16.04 38.41
N PRO A 7 -13.61 -14.94 37.81
CA PRO A 7 -13.90 -14.64 36.41
C PRO A 7 -13.30 -15.73 35.52
N MET A 8 -14.15 -16.34 34.69
CA MET A 8 -13.79 -17.30 33.65
C MET A 8 -13.03 -16.55 32.55
N THR A 9 -11.72 -16.46 32.67
CA THR A 9 -10.85 -15.99 31.58
C THR A 9 -10.90 -17.03 30.47
N ILE A 10 -11.70 -16.77 29.44
CA ILE A 10 -11.66 -17.52 28.18
C ILE A 10 -10.31 -17.20 27.54
N VAL A 11 -9.34 -18.07 27.75
CA VAL A 11 -8.11 -18.07 26.96
C VAL A 11 -8.50 -18.62 25.60
N THR A 12 -8.78 -17.74 24.64
CA THR A 12 -8.86 -18.14 23.24
C THR A 12 -7.46 -18.58 22.84
N ASP A 13 -7.25 -19.88 22.73
CA ASP A 13 -6.09 -20.45 22.04
C ASP A 13 -6.18 -19.97 20.59
N THR A 14 -5.51 -18.86 20.28
CA THR A 14 -5.43 -18.32 18.93
C THR A 14 -4.52 -19.22 18.12
N ALA A 15 -5.07 -20.36 17.69
CA ALA A 15 -4.45 -21.21 16.70
C ALA A 15 -4.05 -20.33 15.51
N ALA A 16 -2.80 -20.49 15.04
CA ALA A 16 -2.28 -19.62 13.99
C ALA A 16 -3.25 -19.61 12.79
N PRO A 17 -3.56 -18.41 12.24
CA PRO A 17 -4.64 -18.24 11.27
C PRO A 17 -4.36 -19.04 10.00
N PRO A 18 -5.40 -19.46 9.26
CA PRO A 18 -5.26 -20.33 8.09
C PRO A 18 -4.31 -19.74 7.03
N CYS A 19 -4.27 -18.41 6.90
CA CYS A 19 -3.36 -17.72 5.98
C CYS A 19 -1.86 -17.98 6.23
N THR A 20 -1.46 -18.41 7.43
CA THR A 20 -0.07 -18.76 7.74
C THR A 20 0.32 -20.19 7.36
N ARG A 21 -0.67 -21.05 7.12
CA ARG A 21 -0.47 -22.51 6.97
C ARG A 21 -0.94 -23.03 5.62
N GLU A 22 -2.02 -22.50 5.09
CA GLU A 22 -2.63 -22.93 3.84
C GLU A 22 -1.80 -22.49 2.63
N PRO A 23 -1.56 -23.39 1.66
CA PRO A 23 -0.67 -23.12 0.53
C PRO A 23 -1.21 -22.04 -0.43
N VAL A 24 -2.52 -21.84 -0.49
CA VAL A 24 -3.15 -20.82 -1.36
C VAL A 24 -2.61 -19.42 -1.08
N PHE A 25 -2.31 -19.10 0.18
CA PHE A 25 -1.79 -17.78 0.59
C PHE A 25 -0.29 -17.61 0.32
N ARG A 26 0.37 -18.62 -0.28
CA ARG A 26 1.75 -18.51 -0.78
C ARG A 26 1.80 -18.26 -2.29
N ASP A 27 0.65 -18.19 -2.97
CA ASP A 27 0.59 -17.83 -4.39
C ASP A 27 0.95 -16.35 -4.55
N GLU A 28 2.03 -16.07 -5.27
CA GLU A 28 2.56 -14.71 -5.47
C GLU A 28 1.53 -13.78 -6.12
N ARG A 29 0.59 -14.33 -6.90
CA ARG A 29 -0.44 -13.53 -7.57
C ARG A 29 -1.43 -12.88 -6.60
N LEU A 30 -1.52 -13.36 -5.36
CA LEU A 30 -2.31 -12.70 -4.31
C LEU A 30 -1.66 -11.43 -3.78
N TYR A 31 -0.36 -11.21 -4.03
CA TYR A 31 0.41 -10.07 -3.52
C TYR A 31 0.89 -9.13 -4.62
N ALA A 32 0.78 -9.53 -5.88
CA ALA A 32 1.15 -8.69 -7.01
C ALA A 32 0.13 -7.57 -7.22
N GLY A 33 0.61 -6.34 -7.40
CA GLY A 33 -0.25 -5.22 -7.77
C GLY A 33 -0.89 -5.42 -9.15
N ALA A 34 -2.05 -4.77 -9.40
CA ALA A 34 -2.78 -4.91 -10.66
C ALA A 34 -1.92 -4.62 -11.93
N HIS A 35 -0.92 -3.76 -11.78
CA HIS A 35 0.03 -3.38 -12.83
C HIS A 35 1.24 -4.32 -12.99
N GLU A 36 1.50 -5.16 -11.99
CA GLU A 36 2.66 -6.07 -11.96
C GLU A 36 2.34 -7.42 -12.61
N LEU A 37 1.06 -7.80 -12.65
CA LEU A 37 0.61 -9.06 -13.24
C LEU A 37 0.55 -8.96 -14.77
N ASP A 38 1.24 -9.90 -15.44
CA ASP A 38 1.11 -10.08 -16.88
C ASP A 38 -0.21 -10.80 -17.25
N ALA A 39 -0.53 -10.85 -18.55
CA ALA A 39 -1.77 -11.46 -19.02
C ALA A 39 -1.86 -12.96 -18.67
N ALA A 40 -0.73 -13.67 -18.63
CA ALA A 40 -0.67 -15.09 -18.28
C ALA A 40 -0.98 -15.32 -16.79
N SER A 41 -0.44 -14.48 -15.91
CA SER A 41 -0.64 -14.58 -14.45
C SER A 41 -2.05 -14.20 -14.02
N ARG A 42 -2.75 -13.37 -14.81
CA ARG A 42 -4.19 -13.08 -14.59
C ARG A 42 -5.09 -14.28 -14.85
N VAL A 43 -4.66 -15.23 -15.69
CA VAL A 43 -5.43 -16.45 -15.94
C VAL A 43 -5.50 -17.28 -14.65
N GLY A 44 -6.73 -17.63 -14.24
CA GLY A 44 -6.96 -18.41 -13.02
C GLY A 44 -6.87 -17.61 -11.71
N LEU A 45 -6.59 -16.30 -11.75
CA LEU A 45 -6.53 -15.46 -10.54
C LEU A 45 -7.86 -15.50 -9.76
N GLY A 46 -9.00 -15.50 -10.45
CA GLY A 46 -10.32 -15.58 -9.83
C GLY A 46 -10.52 -16.88 -9.03
N GLU A 47 -9.98 -18.01 -9.48
CA GLU A 47 -10.11 -19.29 -8.77
C GLU A 47 -9.31 -19.29 -7.47
N ILE A 48 -8.12 -18.68 -7.50
CA ILE A 48 -7.24 -18.56 -6.34
C ILE A 48 -7.81 -17.59 -5.34
N LEU A 49 -8.32 -16.44 -5.80
CA LEU A 49 -9.03 -15.48 -4.96
C LEU A 49 -10.24 -16.14 -4.31
N ALA A 50 -11.05 -16.90 -5.06
CA ALA A 50 -12.19 -17.62 -4.49
C ALA A 50 -11.75 -18.68 -3.47
N GLN A 51 -10.64 -19.39 -3.70
CA GLN A 51 -10.09 -20.35 -2.75
C GLN A 51 -9.56 -19.65 -1.47
N ALA A 52 -8.80 -18.57 -1.62
CA ALA A 52 -8.29 -17.76 -0.52
C ALA A 52 -9.45 -17.15 0.28
N HIS A 53 -10.48 -16.64 -0.39
CA HIS A 53 -11.69 -16.09 0.21
C HIS A 53 -12.39 -17.12 1.09
N ARG A 54 -12.68 -18.32 0.57
CA ARG A 54 -13.32 -19.40 1.36
C ARG A 54 -12.52 -19.76 2.61
N ARG A 55 -11.18 -19.79 2.54
CA ARG A 55 -10.32 -20.07 3.69
C ARG A 55 -10.29 -18.90 4.68
N CYS A 56 -10.30 -17.67 4.17
CA CYS A 56 -10.26 -16.46 4.98
C CYS A 56 -11.59 -16.21 5.71
N ALA A 57 -12.72 -16.47 5.05
CA ALA A 57 -14.06 -16.32 5.63
C ALA A 57 -14.29 -17.21 6.87
N GLY A 58 -13.63 -18.37 6.94
CA GLY A 58 -13.67 -19.26 8.11
C GLY A 58 -12.68 -18.90 9.22
N CYS A 59 -11.90 -17.83 9.08
CA CYS A 59 -10.89 -17.43 10.05
C CYS A 59 -11.55 -16.78 11.28
N PRO A 60 -11.27 -17.22 12.51
CA PRO A 60 -11.82 -16.60 13.72
C PRO A 60 -11.33 -15.15 13.92
N MET A 61 -10.22 -14.78 13.29
CA MET A 61 -9.64 -13.43 13.36
C MET A 61 -10.09 -12.53 12.20
N LEU A 62 -11.07 -12.94 11.38
CA LEU A 62 -11.46 -12.20 10.17
C LEU A 62 -11.75 -10.72 10.43
N VAL A 63 -12.61 -10.43 11.42
CA VAL A 63 -13.06 -9.06 11.74
C VAL A 63 -11.89 -8.19 12.23
N ASP A 64 -11.10 -8.70 13.17
CA ASP A 64 -9.90 -7.99 13.68
C ASP A 64 -8.89 -7.76 12.54
N CYS A 65 -8.67 -8.78 11.71
CA CYS A 65 -7.77 -8.70 10.58
C CYS A 65 -8.22 -7.68 9.53
N LEU A 66 -9.54 -7.58 9.28
CA LEU A 66 -10.12 -6.57 8.39
C LEU A 66 -9.91 -5.17 8.95
N TYR A 67 -10.31 -4.95 10.21
CA TYR A 67 -10.19 -3.65 10.87
C TYR A 67 -8.74 -3.15 10.84
N ARG A 68 -7.78 -4.00 11.23
CA ARG A 68 -6.37 -3.64 11.24
C ARG A 68 -5.82 -3.37 9.83
N ALA A 69 -6.21 -4.18 8.85
CA ALA A 69 -5.80 -3.98 7.47
C ALA A 69 -6.38 -2.69 6.85
N VAL A 70 -7.55 -2.25 7.28
CA VAL A 70 -8.21 -1.04 6.76
C VAL A 70 -7.75 0.21 7.51
N VAL A 71 -7.69 0.16 8.84
CA VAL A 71 -7.54 1.34 9.72
C VAL A 71 -6.11 1.53 10.23
N GLU A 72 -5.38 0.44 10.50
CA GLU A 72 -4.06 0.53 11.15
C GLU A 72 -2.88 0.46 10.18
N VAL A 73 -2.89 -0.53 9.29
CA VAL A 73 -1.74 -0.86 8.44
C VAL A 73 -2.20 -1.21 7.04
N ASP A 74 -1.63 -0.52 6.05
CA ASP A 74 -1.79 -0.91 4.65
C ASP A 74 -0.89 -2.11 4.33
N VAL A 75 -1.47 -3.30 4.47
CA VAL A 75 -0.85 -4.57 4.12
C VAL A 75 -0.99 -4.83 2.63
N SER A 76 0.04 -5.39 2.01
CA SER A 76 -0.03 -5.78 0.60
C SER A 76 -0.77 -7.10 0.39
N GLY A 77 -1.40 -7.24 -0.77
CA GLY A 77 -2.08 -8.43 -1.24
C GLY A 77 -3.44 -8.73 -0.63
N PHE A 78 -3.77 -10.02 -0.58
CA PHE A 78 -5.06 -10.53 -0.13
C PHE A 78 -5.08 -10.85 1.37
N VAL A 79 -5.95 -10.18 2.11
CA VAL A 79 -6.12 -10.35 3.57
C VAL A 79 -7.55 -10.04 3.97
N ALA A 80 -8.07 -10.74 4.97
CA ALA A 80 -9.42 -10.51 5.51
C ALA A 80 -10.52 -10.43 4.42
N CYS A 81 -10.49 -11.36 3.46
CA CYS A 81 -11.39 -11.41 2.31
C CYS A 81 -11.32 -10.20 1.35
N THR A 82 -10.30 -9.36 1.46
CA THR A 82 -10.13 -8.15 0.65
C THR A 82 -8.81 -8.13 -0.12
N THR A 83 -8.83 -7.60 -1.33
CA THR A 83 -7.63 -7.14 -2.05
C THR A 83 -7.20 -5.75 -1.60
N GLU A 84 -6.03 -5.29 -2.03
CA GLU A 84 -5.58 -3.91 -1.82
C GLU A 84 -6.57 -2.88 -2.37
N ALA A 85 -7.12 -3.15 -3.55
CA ALA A 85 -8.10 -2.26 -4.19
C ALA A 85 -9.43 -2.20 -3.42
N ASP A 86 -9.88 -3.33 -2.86
CA ASP A 86 -11.05 -3.37 -1.99
C ASP A 86 -10.83 -2.52 -0.74
N ARG A 87 -9.67 -2.65 -0.07
CA ARG A 87 -9.33 -1.84 1.11
C ARG A 87 -9.18 -0.36 0.77
N ALA A 88 -8.59 -0.02 -0.37
CA ALA A 88 -8.53 1.37 -0.83
C ALA A 88 -9.94 1.95 -1.01
N SER A 89 -10.87 1.16 -1.55
CA SER A 89 -12.28 1.57 -1.72
C SER A 89 -13.00 1.74 -0.37
N ILE A 90 -12.78 0.84 0.59
CA ILE A 90 -13.31 0.98 1.97
C ILE A 90 -12.74 2.25 2.63
N ARG A 91 -11.45 2.53 2.49
CA ARG A 91 -10.83 3.72 3.08
C ARG A 91 -11.37 5.00 2.48
N ASP A 92 -11.58 5.03 1.16
CA ASP A 92 -12.18 6.16 0.45
C ASP A 92 -13.61 6.44 0.95
N SER A 93 -14.43 5.40 1.09
CA SER A 93 -15.80 5.56 1.59
C SER A 93 -15.88 6.02 3.04
N LEU A 94 -14.91 5.60 3.88
CA LEU A 94 -14.80 6.03 5.28
C LEU A 94 -14.07 7.37 5.45
N GLY A 95 -13.45 7.90 4.40
CA GLY A 95 -12.68 9.14 4.43
C GLY A 95 -11.41 9.05 5.28
N ILE A 96 -10.79 7.86 5.36
CA ILE A 96 -9.56 7.65 6.13
C ILE A 96 -8.34 7.45 5.22
N VAL A 97 -7.20 7.95 5.68
CA VAL A 97 -5.92 7.80 4.98
C VAL A 97 -4.99 6.99 5.87
N VAL A 98 -4.49 5.88 5.34
CA VAL A 98 -3.44 5.06 5.95
C VAL A 98 -2.20 5.21 5.09
N ASP A 99 -1.05 5.48 5.71
CA ASP A 99 0.22 5.62 5.00
C ASP A 99 0.54 4.31 4.28
N ALA A 100 0.43 4.31 2.95
CA ALA A 100 0.92 3.22 2.11
C ALA A 100 2.44 3.15 2.30
N ASN A 101 2.94 1.98 2.70
CA ASN A 101 4.37 1.77 2.88
C ASN A 101 5.08 2.17 1.58
N GLN A 102 6.03 3.10 1.65
CA GLN A 102 6.62 3.78 0.49
C GLN A 102 7.44 2.81 -0.38
N SER A 103 6.80 2.06 -1.25
CA SER A 103 7.46 1.30 -2.32
C SER A 103 7.87 2.28 -3.42
N GLY A 104 9.07 2.86 -3.27
CA GLY A 104 9.65 3.79 -4.22
C GLY A 104 9.81 3.17 -5.62
N SER A 105 9.08 3.73 -6.58
CA SER A 105 9.20 3.41 -8.01
C SER A 105 10.60 3.80 -8.52
N TYR A 106 11.49 2.83 -8.69
CA TYR A 106 12.79 2.99 -9.35
C TYR A 106 12.71 2.49 -10.79
N GLY A 107 12.79 3.41 -11.75
CA GLY A 107 12.90 3.09 -13.18
C GLY A 107 13.78 4.10 -13.92
N PRO A 108 14.77 3.67 -14.73
CA PRO A 108 15.63 4.59 -15.47
C PRO A 108 14.93 5.14 -16.73
N ALA A 109 14.88 6.46 -16.89
CA ALA A 109 14.44 7.11 -18.12
C ALA A 109 15.54 7.06 -19.20
N ARG A 110 15.17 6.65 -20.43
CA ARG A 110 16.07 6.60 -21.59
C ARG A 110 16.40 8.00 -22.11
N LEU A 111 17.65 8.19 -22.53
CA LEU A 111 18.19 9.44 -23.08
C LEU A 111 17.90 9.54 -24.59
N GLY A 112 17.23 10.62 -25.00
CA GLY A 112 17.09 11.07 -26.39
C GLY A 112 17.27 12.59 -26.45
N ALA A 113 17.87 13.08 -27.53
CA ALA A 113 18.34 14.46 -27.72
C ALA A 113 17.20 15.49 -27.85
N GLY A 114 16.51 15.76 -26.74
CA GLY A 114 15.65 16.91 -26.53
C GLY A 114 16.21 17.82 -25.43
N PRO A 115 15.52 18.93 -25.09
CA PRO A 115 15.86 19.71 -23.90
C PRO A 115 15.89 18.79 -22.68
N VAL A 116 16.95 18.90 -21.86
CA VAL A 116 17.17 18.05 -20.70
C VAL A 116 15.92 18.07 -19.80
N SER A 117 15.30 16.90 -19.62
CA SER A 117 14.07 16.79 -18.85
C SER A 117 14.36 16.85 -17.35
N HIS A 118 13.34 17.24 -16.58
CA HIS A 118 13.42 17.24 -15.12
C HIS A 118 13.76 15.85 -14.57
N GLU A 119 13.10 14.83 -15.10
CA GLU A 119 13.34 13.41 -14.79
C GLU A 119 14.78 12.98 -15.10
N ALA A 120 15.36 13.40 -16.23
CA ALA A 120 16.73 13.05 -16.57
C ALA A 120 17.75 13.64 -15.58
N VAL A 121 17.51 14.86 -15.08
CA VAL A 121 18.36 15.48 -14.05
C VAL A 121 18.25 14.73 -12.72
N LEU A 122 17.05 14.32 -12.33
CA LEU A 122 16.82 13.57 -11.10
C LEU A 122 17.43 12.17 -11.18
N ALA A 123 17.24 11.46 -12.29
CA ALA A 123 17.86 10.16 -12.54
C ALA A 123 19.39 10.24 -12.54
N ALA A 124 19.97 11.29 -13.14
CA ALA A 124 21.43 11.50 -13.09
C ALA A 124 21.91 11.81 -11.67
N ARG A 125 21.16 12.59 -10.89
CA ARG A 125 21.48 12.90 -9.49
C ARG A 125 21.37 11.66 -8.59
N SER A 126 20.38 10.78 -8.82
CA SER A 126 20.24 9.54 -8.05
C SER A 126 21.31 8.52 -8.40
N ALA A 127 21.66 8.39 -9.69
CA ALA A 127 22.74 7.53 -10.15
C ALA A 127 24.13 8.02 -9.70
N HIS A 128 24.32 9.33 -9.54
CA HIS A 128 25.59 9.95 -9.14
C HIS A 128 25.42 10.98 -8.01
N PRO A 129 25.20 10.53 -6.76
CA PRO A 129 24.90 11.45 -5.64
C PRO A 129 26.05 12.41 -5.31
N LYS A 130 27.29 11.99 -5.53
CA LYS A 130 28.52 12.74 -5.20
C LYS A 130 28.94 13.73 -6.29
N ASP A 131 28.32 13.68 -7.47
CA ASP A 131 28.70 14.55 -8.58
C ASP A 131 28.32 16.01 -8.27
N THR A 132 29.24 16.91 -8.62
CA THR A 132 29.00 18.35 -8.60
C THR A 132 27.97 18.71 -9.67
N CYS A 133 27.33 19.88 -9.55
CA CYS A 133 26.40 20.36 -10.59
C CYS A 133 27.09 20.56 -11.94
N GLN A 134 28.41 20.77 -11.96
CA GLN A 134 29.21 20.87 -13.16
C GLN A 134 29.36 19.51 -13.85
N GLN A 135 29.75 18.47 -13.09
CA GLN A 135 29.88 17.11 -13.62
C GLN A 135 28.54 16.58 -14.16
N LEU A 136 27.42 16.87 -13.48
CA LEU A 136 26.09 16.50 -14.00
C LEU A 136 25.72 17.26 -15.29
N ALA A 137 26.13 18.52 -15.40
CA ALA A 137 25.87 19.34 -16.59
C ALA A 137 26.65 18.82 -17.81
N GLU A 138 27.92 18.45 -17.62
CA GLU A 138 28.77 17.82 -18.64
C GLU A 138 28.18 16.48 -19.12
N ARG A 139 27.72 15.63 -18.19
CA ARG A 139 27.09 14.34 -18.52
C ARG A 139 25.81 14.47 -19.32
N LEU A 140 25.00 15.50 -19.03
CA LEU A 140 23.71 15.72 -19.67
C LEU A 140 23.78 16.70 -20.86
N GLY A 141 24.97 17.19 -21.21
CA GLY A 141 25.17 18.13 -22.32
C GLY A 141 24.43 19.46 -22.14
N CYS A 142 24.30 19.97 -20.91
CA CYS A 142 23.58 21.21 -20.62
C CYS A 142 24.39 22.15 -19.72
N SER A 143 23.82 23.32 -19.40
CA SER A 143 24.46 24.29 -18.51
C SER A 143 24.23 23.95 -17.03
N THR A 144 25.15 24.38 -16.17
CA THR A 144 25.00 24.26 -14.71
C THR A 144 23.80 25.05 -14.17
N SER A 145 23.36 26.10 -14.87
CA SER A 145 22.15 26.85 -14.52
C SER A 145 20.87 26.03 -14.74
N THR A 146 20.81 25.23 -15.81
CA THR A 146 19.71 24.28 -16.06
C THR A 146 19.65 23.23 -14.96
N ILE A 147 20.78 22.61 -14.61
CA ILE A 147 20.85 21.63 -13.51
C ILE A 147 20.37 22.24 -12.18
N LYS A 148 20.90 23.40 -11.80
CA LYS A 148 20.50 24.08 -10.55
C LYS A 148 19.02 24.42 -10.54
N ARG A 149 18.44 24.84 -11.66
CA ARG A 149 17.01 25.14 -11.79
C ARG A 149 16.17 23.90 -11.52
N HIS A 150 16.49 22.77 -12.15
CA HIS A 150 15.76 21.52 -11.94
C HIS A 150 15.91 20.99 -10.51
N LEU A 151 17.12 21.03 -9.94
CA LEU A 151 17.33 20.59 -8.56
C LEU A 151 16.64 21.51 -7.53
N ARG A 152 16.58 22.83 -7.79
CA ARG A 152 15.81 23.76 -6.95
C ARG A 152 14.31 23.47 -7.03
N ARG A 153 13.81 23.24 -8.25
CA ARG A 153 12.41 22.87 -8.47
C ARG A 153 12.04 21.58 -7.74
N ALA A 154 12.88 20.54 -7.83
CA ALA A 154 12.68 19.28 -7.13
C ALA A 154 12.61 19.45 -5.62
N ARG A 155 13.48 20.30 -5.04
CA ARG A 155 13.43 20.62 -3.61
C ARG A 155 12.13 21.32 -3.23
N ALA A 156 11.71 22.31 -4.00
CA ALA A 156 10.45 23.01 -3.76
C ALA A 156 9.23 22.08 -3.86
N GLU A 157 9.22 21.18 -4.85
CA GLU A 157 8.16 20.17 -5.00
C GLU A 157 8.17 19.17 -3.84
N ALA A 158 9.36 18.73 -3.38
CA ALA A 158 9.49 17.87 -2.21
C ALA A 158 9.04 18.57 -0.91
N GLU A 159 9.37 19.86 -0.73
CA GLU A 159 8.91 20.68 0.41
C GLU A 159 7.39 20.87 0.37
N GLN A 160 6.81 21.12 -0.81
CA GLN A 160 5.36 21.23 -1.00
C GLN A 160 4.65 19.90 -0.71
N GLN A 161 5.20 18.78 -1.20
CA GLN A 161 4.67 17.44 -0.90
C GLN A 161 4.77 17.14 0.58
N ALA A 162 5.92 17.39 1.22
CA ALA A 162 6.08 17.22 2.66
C ALA A 162 5.10 18.08 3.46
N SER A 163 4.88 19.34 3.06
CA SER A 163 3.90 20.22 3.70
C SER A 163 2.45 19.77 3.47
N ALA A 164 2.12 19.23 2.30
CA ALA A 164 0.79 18.70 2.02
C ALA A 164 0.53 17.42 2.83
N LEU A 165 1.51 16.51 2.90
CA LEU A 165 1.46 15.31 3.74
C LEU A 165 1.33 15.67 5.23
N ALA A 166 2.10 16.66 5.70
CA ALA A 166 2.00 17.16 7.06
C ALA A 166 0.63 17.80 7.35
N ALA A 167 0.07 18.56 6.41
CA ALA A 167 -1.28 19.13 6.56
C ALA A 167 -2.35 18.05 6.65
N VAL A 168 -2.26 16.98 5.86
CA VAL A 168 -3.16 15.82 5.94
C VAL A 168 -2.98 15.06 7.26
N ALA A 169 -1.75 14.94 7.76
CA ALA A 169 -1.46 14.29 9.04
C ALA A 169 -2.03 15.03 10.25
N ASP A 170 -2.20 16.35 10.17
CA ASP A 170 -2.69 17.21 11.26
C ASP A 170 -4.24 17.30 11.34
N LEU A 171 -4.98 16.77 10.35
CA LEU A 171 -6.42 16.60 10.51
C LEU A 171 -6.70 15.56 11.61
N PRO A 172 -7.67 15.80 12.51
CA PRO A 172 -8.09 14.78 13.47
C PRO A 172 -8.54 13.55 12.70
N ARG A 173 -7.74 12.49 12.75
CA ARG A 173 -8.05 11.20 12.13
C ARG A 173 -9.29 10.67 12.83
N ARG A 174 -10.44 10.74 12.16
CA ARG A 174 -11.62 10.00 12.59
C ARG A 174 -11.23 8.53 12.57
N ILE A 175 -11.27 7.89 13.73
CA ILE A 175 -11.05 6.44 13.83
C ILE A 175 -12.42 5.80 13.61
N PRO A 176 -12.65 5.10 12.49
CA PRO A 176 -13.91 4.40 12.27
C PRO A 176 -14.06 3.30 13.32
N SER A 177 -15.29 3.04 13.71
CA SER A 177 -15.65 1.88 14.51
C SER A 177 -15.56 0.59 13.68
N VAL A 178 -15.52 -0.55 14.36
CA VAL A 178 -15.55 -1.86 13.70
C VAL A 178 -16.82 -2.03 12.85
N ASP A 179 -17.97 -1.59 13.36
CA ASP A 179 -19.26 -1.67 12.65
C ASP A 179 -19.24 -0.86 11.35
N GLU A 180 -18.70 0.36 11.37
CA GLU A 180 -18.57 1.19 10.15
C GLU A 180 -17.66 0.52 9.08
N VAL A 181 -16.61 -0.18 9.51
CA VAL A 181 -15.73 -0.93 8.58
C VAL A 181 -16.46 -2.13 8.00
N LEU A 182 -17.26 -2.84 8.80
CA LEU A 182 -18.06 -3.98 8.34
C LEU A 182 -19.17 -3.54 7.38
N ASP A 183 -19.87 -2.45 7.68
CA ASP A 183 -20.88 -1.87 6.78
C ASP A 183 -20.25 -1.48 5.43
N ALA A 184 -19.06 -0.88 5.46
CA ALA A 184 -18.33 -0.54 4.23
C ALA A 184 -17.85 -1.80 3.47
N PHE A 185 -17.44 -2.85 4.17
CA PHE A 185 -17.06 -4.13 3.54
C PHE A 185 -18.26 -4.83 2.87
N ASP A 186 -19.43 -4.84 3.51
CA ASP A 186 -20.65 -5.42 2.94
C ASP A 186 -21.16 -4.66 1.70
N SER A 187 -20.74 -3.39 1.55
CA SER A 187 -21.05 -2.58 0.37
C SER A 187 -20.21 -2.92 -0.87
N LEU A 188 -19.14 -3.72 -0.74
CA LEU A 188 -18.28 -4.09 -1.85
C LEU A 188 -18.95 -5.12 -2.77
N GLU A 189 -18.76 -5.00 -4.09
CA GLU A 189 -19.20 -6.02 -5.03
C GLU A 189 -18.46 -7.36 -4.82
N SER A 190 -17.20 -7.29 -4.37
CA SER A 190 -16.36 -8.47 -4.08
C SER A 190 -16.85 -9.28 -2.88
N SER A 191 -17.55 -8.66 -1.91
CA SER A 191 -18.16 -9.37 -0.78
C SER A 191 -19.48 -10.04 -1.16
N GLN A 192 -20.16 -9.55 -2.21
CA GLN A 192 -21.45 -10.07 -2.70
C GLN A 192 -21.33 -11.27 -3.66
N LEU A 193 -20.13 -11.55 -4.17
CA LEU A 193 -19.87 -12.62 -5.14
C LEU A 193 -19.35 -13.93 -4.50
N ALA A 194 -19.32 -14.00 -3.16
CA ALA A 194 -18.82 -15.14 -2.39
C ALA A 194 -19.89 -16.20 -2.07
#